data_AF-A0ABC8UN05-F1
#
_entry.id   AF-A0ABC8UN05-F1
#
_cell.length_a   1.000
_cell.length_b   1.000
_cell.length_c   1.000
_cell.angle_alpha   90.00
_cell.angle_beta   90.00
_cell.angle_gamma   90.00
#
_symmetry.space_group_name_H-M   'P 1'
#
loop_
_entity.id
_entity.type
_entity.pdbx_description
1 polymer ?
#
loop_
_entity_poly.entity_id
_entity_poly.type
_entity_poly.pdbx_seq_one_letter_code
_entity_poly.pdbx_strand_id
1 'polypeptide(L)'
;MFESKEYWVALCIGDYMSVSKFLNYLLIFFDMQAFKALLTSATSDEQLTSLGELMYQCHYSYSACGLGSDGTNRLVQLVQEMQHGKLAKSGEGTLYGAKITGGGSGGTVCVIGRNCLRSSQQILEIQQRYKGATGYLPVIFEGSSPGAGKFGYLRIRRRIPPTKLVSN
;
A
#
# COMPACT_ATOMS: atom_id res chain seq x y z
N MET A 1 -6.68 -12.03 8.88
CA MET A 1 -6.22 -12.06 7.49
C MET A 1 -7.26 -11.26 6.71
N PHE A 2 -6.91 -10.07 6.24
CA PHE A 2 -7.86 -9.19 5.55
C PHE A 2 -8.10 -9.74 4.15
N GLU A 3 -9.27 -10.34 3.95
CA GLU A 3 -9.78 -10.73 2.64
C GLU A 3 -10.66 -9.57 2.17
N SER A 4 -10.03 -8.43 1.83
CA SER A 4 -10.74 -7.26 1.35
C SER A 4 -11.19 -7.50 -0.09
N LYS A 5 -12.49 -7.34 -0.32
CA LYS A 5 -13.12 -7.37 -1.66
C LYS A 5 -12.82 -6.11 -2.48
N GLU A 6 -11.76 -5.36 -2.17
CA GLU A 6 -11.53 -4.00 -2.68
C GLU A 6 -10.11 -3.79 -3.17
N TYR A 7 -10.03 -3.08 -4.30
CA TYR A 7 -8.93 -3.10 -5.25
C TYR A 7 -7.85 -2.11 -4.84
N TRP A 8 -6.65 -2.64 -4.69
CA TRP A 8 -5.46 -1.87 -4.46
C TRP A 8 -4.58 -2.01 -5.68
N VAL A 9 -4.00 -0.90 -6.11
CA VAL A 9 -2.98 -0.92 -7.16
C VAL A 9 -1.66 -0.49 -6.54
N ALA A 10 -0.65 -1.33 -6.67
CA ALA A 10 0.69 -1.03 -6.19
C ALA A 10 1.56 -0.60 -7.37
N LEU A 11 2.23 0.55 -7.27
CA LEU A 11 3.29 0.95 -8.19
C LEU A 11 4.64 0.75 -7.49
N CYS A 12 5.48 -0.14 -8.02
CA CYS A 12 6.82 -0.40 -7.51
C CYS A 12 7.89 0.20 -8.40
N ILE A 13 8.86 0.86 -7.78
CA ILE A 13 10.10 1.31 -8.42
C ILE A 13 11.19 0.29 -8.04
N GLY A 14 11.54 -0.63 -8.95
CA GLY A 14 12.54 -1.68 -8.76
C GLY A 14 12.00 -3.12 -8.68
N ASP A 15 12.91 -4.09 -8.74
CA ASP A 15 12.58 -5.53 -8.82
C ASP A 15 12.30 -6.17 -7.44
N TYR A 16 11.30 -7.06 -7.43
CA TYR A 16 10.86 -7.98 -6.36
C TYR A 16 10.14 -7.43 -5.12
N MET A 17 8.81 -7.54 -5.15
CA MET A 17 7.96 -7.72 -3.95
C MET A 17 6.71 -8.54 -4.33
N SER A 18 6.39 -9.55 -3.52
CA SER A 18 5.19 -10.40 -3.71
C SER A 18 3.94 -9.71 -3.17
N VAL A 19 2.83 -9.80 -3.92
CA VAL A 19 1.48 -9.26 -3.57
C VAL A 19 1.02 -9.68 -2.16
N SER A 20 1.46 -10.83 -1.64
CA SER A 20 1.13 -11.26 -0.27
C SER A 20 1.78 -10.41 0.83
N LYS A 21 2.90 -9.72 0.56
CA LYS A 21 3.53 -8.80 1.52
C LYS A 21 2.78 -7.46 1.55
N PHE A 22 2.19 -7.05 0.44
CA PHE A 22 1.52 -5.76 0.27
C PHE A 22 0.45 -5.43 1.35
N LEU A 23 -0.39 -6.40 1.74
CA LEU A 23 -1.46 -6.17 2.72
C LEU A 23 -1.00 -6.11 4.19
N ASN A 24 0.12 -6.75 4.56
CA ASN A 24 0.62 -6.74 5.94
C ASN A 24 1.46 -5.49 6.27
N TYR A 25 2.02 -4.82 5.26
CA TYR A 25 2.86 -3.62 5.45
C TYR A 25 2.05 -2.31 5.42
N LEU A 26 0.76 -2.35 5.09
CA LEU A 26 -0.11 -1.16 5.02
C LEU A 26 -0.42 -0.56 6.41
N LEU A 27 -0.05 -1.23 7.51
CA LEU A 27 -0.52 -0.91 8.87
C LEU A 27 0.47 -0.16 9.77
N ILE A 28 1.58 0.33 9.23
CA ILE A 28 2.60 1.00 10.04
C ILE A 28 2.35 2.52 10.04
N PHE A 29 2.07 3.03 11.26
CA PHE A 29 2.10 4.41 11.76
C PHE A 29 1.27 5.50 11.04
N PHE A 30 -0.02 5.60 11.41
CA PHE A 30 -0.73 6.74 12.03
C PHE A 30 -2.23 6.35 12.04
N ASP A 31 -2.88 6.44 13.21
CA ASP A 31 -4.26 5.99 13.49
C ASP A 31 -4.72 4.67 12.83
N MET A 32 -3.99 3.59 13.14
CA MET A 32 -4.27 2.25 12.63
C MET A 32 -5.67 1.74 13.02
N GLN A 33 -6.25 2.26 14.10
CA GLN A 33 -7.58 1.89 14.56
C GLN A 33 -8.67 2.54 13.69
N ALA A 34 -8.54 3.83 13.37
CA ALA A 34 -9.43 4.49 12.40
C ALA A 34 -9.32 3.84 11.01
N PHE A 35 -8.09 3.57 10.54
CA PHE A 35 -7.87 2.91 9.24
C PHE A 35 -8.54 1.52 9.19
N LYS A 36 -8.37 0.71 10.24
CA LYS A 36 -9.06 -0.59 10.35
C LYS A 36 -10.57 -0.45 10.36
N ALA A 37 -11.11 0.50 11.13
CA ALA A 37 -12.56 0.72 11.22
C ALA A 37 -13.14 1.06 9.84
N LEU A 38 -12.48 1.97 9.10
CA LEU A 38 -12.86 2.34 7.74
C LEU A 38 -12.72 1.19 6.74
N LEU A 39 -11.73 0.30 6.89
CA LEU A 39 -11.63 -0.90 6.05
C LEU A 39 -12.77 -1.91 6.29
N THR A 40 -13.42 -1.85 7.45
CA THR A 40 -14.51 -2.77 7.82
C THR A 40 -15.90 -2.16 7.64
N SER A 41 -16.01 -0.86 7.40
CA SER A 41 -17.29 -0.20 7.15
C SER A 41 -17.79 -0.46 5.73
N ALA A 42 -19.06 -0.15 5.48
CA ALA A 42 -19.62 -0.20 4.13
C ALA A 42 -18.86 0.74 3.19
N THR A 43 -18.61 0.27 1.97
CA THR A 43 -17.94 1.05 0.93
C THR A 43 -18.78 2.26 0.55
N SER A 44 -18.20 3.45 0.64
CA SER A 44 -18.79 4.70 0.18
C SER A 44 -17.68 5.64 -0.29
N ASP A 45 -18.03 6.68 -1.04
CA ASP A 45 -17.06 7.70 -1.44
C ASP A 45 -16.44 8.43 -0.25
N GLU A 46 -17.23 8.67 0.80
CA GLU A 46 -16.76 9.29 2.04
C GLU A 46 -15.76 8.39 2.76
N GLN A 47 -16.02 7.08 2.78
CA GLN A 47 -15.12 6.08 3.36
C GLN A 47 -13.81 6.02 2.57
N LEU A 48 -13.86 5.94 1.23
CA LEU A 48 -12.67 5.91 0.38
C LEU A 48 -11.86 7.20 0.47
N THR A 49 -12.53 8.35 0.57
CA THR A 49 -11.89 9.67 0.77
C THR A 49 -11.16 9.71 2.11
N SER A 50 -11.83 9.32 3.19
CA SER A 50 -11.24 9.27 4.53
C SER A 50 -10.04 8.32 4.58
N LEU A 51 -10.16 7.16 3.93
CA LEU A 51 -9.10 6.17 3.85
C LEU A 51 -7.89 6.69 3.06
N GLY A 52 -8.15 7.40 1.96
CA GLY A 52 -7.12 8.03 1.14
C GLY A 52 -6.40 9.18 1.85
N GLU A 53 -7.11 10.00 2.61
CA GLU A 53 -6.53 11.04 3.46
C GLU A 53 -5.59 10.43 4.51
N LEU A 54 -6.03 9.36 5.20
CA LEU A 54 -5.17 8.64 6.14
C LEU A 54 -3.93 8.06 5.47
N MET A 55 -4.03 7.58 4.22
CA MET A 55 -2.85 7.11 3.46
C MET A 55 -1.84 8.23 3.24
N TYR A 56 -2.28 9.42 2.81
CA TYR A 56 -1.39 10.57 2.64
C TYR A 56 -0.74 10.98 3.97
N GLN A 57 -1.50 11.04 5.06
CA GLN A 57 -0.94 11.36 6.39
C GLN A 57 0.12 10.35 6.84
N CYS A 58 -0.11 9.06 6.59
CA CYS A 58 0.89 8.02 6.83
C CYS A 58 2.16 8.26 5.99
N HIS A 59 2.02 8.61 4.70
CA HIS A 59 3.15 8.87 3.82
C HIS A 59 3.99 10.06 4.27
N TYR A 60 3.35 11.17 4.66
CA TYR A 60 4.04 12.35 5.16
C TYR A 60 4.77 12.06 6.48
N SER A 61 4.14 11.29 7.38
CA SER A 61 4.79 10.85 8.62
C SER A 61 6.02 9.99 8.35
N TYR A 62 5.95 9.05 7.40
CA TYR A 62 7.10 8.25 6.96
C TYR A 62 8.25 9.11 6.43
N SER A 63 7.91 10.09 5.60
CA SER A 63 8.90 11.00 5.00
C SER A 63 9.56 11.90 6.06
N ALA A 64 8.79 12.38 7.05
CA ALA A 64 9.30 13.18 8.16
C ALA A 64 10.29 12.39 9.05
N CYS A 65 10.12 11.07 9.17
CA CYS A 65 11.07 10.19 9.84
C CYS A 65 12.31 9.83 9.00
N GLY A 66 12.48 10.42 7.81
CA GLY A 66 13.61 10.12 6.92
C GLY A 66 13.51 8.78 6.19
N LEU A 67 12.31 8.15 6.19
CA LEU A 67 12.07 6.87 5.52
C LEU A 67 11.44 7.05 4.12
N GLY A 68 11.18 8.29 3.71
CA GLY A 68 10.72 8.62 2.36
C GLY A 68 11.83 8.48 1.30
N SER A 69 11.45 8.65 0.03
CA SER A 69 12.41 8.76 -1.07
C SER A 69 11.84 9.65 -2.17
N ASP A 70 12.68 10.37 -2.91
CA ASP A 70 12.21 11.27 -3.97
C ASP A 70 11.34 10.55 -5.00
N GLY A 71 11.69 9.30 -5.35
CA GLY A 71 10.91 8.48 -6.28
C GLY A 71 9.51 8.15 -5.77
N THR A 72 9.40 7.63 -4.55
CA THR A 72 8.08 7.30 -3.97
C THR A 72 7.25 8.55 -3.66
N ASN A 73 7.89 9.64 -3.21
CA ASN A 73 7.24 10.92 -2.99
C ASN A 73 6.66 11.47 -4.29
N ARG A 74 7.40 11.38 -5.40
CA ARG A 74 6.93 11.81 -6.72
C ARG A 74 5.74 10.98 -7.21
N LEU A 75 5.73 9.66 -6.99
CA LEU A 75 4.57 8.82 -7.31
C LEU A 75 3.33 9.23 -6.51
N VAL A 76 3.47 9.46 -5.20
CA VAL A 76 2.36 9.90 -4.34
C VAL A 76 1.84 11.27 -4.81
N GLN A 77 2.74 12.19 -5.16
CA GLN A 77 2.39 13.50 -5.70
C GLN A 77 1.61 13.37 -7.03
N LEU A 78 2.04 12.52 -7.95
CA LEU A 78 1.33 12.29 -9.22
C LEU A 78 -0.08 11.71 -9.00
N VAL A 79 -0.26 10.81 -8.03
CA VAL A 79 -1.59 10.31 -7.65
C VAL A 79 -2.45 11.46 -7.15
N GLN A 80 -1.91 12.31 -6.27
CA GLN A 80 -2.61 13.46 -5.73
C GLN A 80 -2.98 14.49 -6.81
N GLU A 81 -2.08 14.75 -7.76
CA GLU A 81 -2.35 15.59 -8.94
C GLU A 81 -3.49 15.02 -9.80
N MET A 82 -3.52 13.70 -10.01
CA MET A 82 -4.60 13.04 -10.75
C MET A 82 -5.93 13.06 -9.99
N GLN A 83 -5.89 12.88 -8.67
CA GLN A 83 -7.06 12.95 -7.78
C GLN A 83 -7.69 14.34 -7.75
N HIS A 84 -6.91 15.41 -7.78
CA HIS A 84 -7.42 16.80 -7.73
C HIS A 84 -7.47 17.50 -9.11
N GLY A 85 -7.16 16.77 -10.18
CA GLY A 85 -7.15 17.29 -11.54
C GLY A 85 -8.53 17.70 -12.06
N LYS A 86 -8.59 18.15 -13.32
CA LYS A 86 -9.83 18.65 -13.97
C LYS A 86 -11.01 17.66 -13.88
N LEU A 87 -10.73 16.36 -13.84
CA LEU A 87 -11.71 15.27 -13.74
C LEU A 87 -12.34 15.11 -12.35
N ALA A 88 -11.70 15.64 -11.29
CA ALA A 88 -12.28 15.69 -9.95
C ALA A 88 -13.40 16.74 -9.87
N LYS A 89 -13.24 17.84 -10.63
CA LYS A 89 -14.20 18.95 -10.69
C LYS A 89 -15.51 18.57 -11.40
N SER A 90 -15.51 17.49 -12.17
CA SER A 90 -16.72 16.93 -12.80
C SER A 90 -17.43 15.87 -11.95
N GLY A 91 -17.01 15.64 -10.70
CA GLY A 91 -17.61 14.63 -9.81
C GLY A 91 -17.23 13.18 -10.15
N GLU A 92 -16.25 12.99 -11.02
CA GLU A 92 -15.81 11.69 -11.53
C GLU A 92 -14.38 11.36 -11.07
N GLY A 93 -14.00 11.83 -9.89
CA GLY A 93 -12.75 11.44 -9.25
C GLY A 93 -12.78 9.94 -8.93
N THR A 94 -11.73 9.22 -9.33
CA THR A 94 -11.68 7.76 -9.16
C THR A 94 -10.48 7.25 -8.36
N LEU A 95 -9.53 8.13 -8.00
CA LEU A 95 -8.45 7.86 -7.07
C LEU A 95 -8.67 8.69 -5.79
N TYR A 96 -8.37 8.12 -4.62
CA TYR A 96 -8.64 8.77 -3.34
C TYR A 96 -7.40 8.97 -2.47
N GLY A 97 -6.35 8.17 -2.67
CA GLY A 97 -5.12 8.32 -1.90
C GLY A 97 -3.98 7.41 -2.33
N ALA A 98 -2.79 7.73 -1.85
CA ALA A 98 -1.60 6.93 -2.04
C ALA A 98 -0.66 7.01 -0.85
N LYS A 99 0.13 5.95 -0.63
CA LYS A 99 1.24 5.97 0.32
C LYS A 99 2.34 5.01 -0.01
N ILE A 100 3.54 5.29 0.49
CA ILE A 100 4.65 4.34 0.50
C ILE A 100 4.29 3.09 1.34
N THR A 101 4.77 1.93 0.90
CA THR A 101 4.66 0.63 1.58
C THR A 101 6.02 -0.06 1.59
N GLY A 102 6.34 -0.79 2.67
CA GLY A 102 7.64 -1.42 2.86
C GLY A 102 8.51 -0.73 3.91
N GLY A 103 9.81 -0.98 3.89
CA GLY A 103 10.77 -0.48 4.90
C GLY A 103 11.22 0.97 4.74
N GLY A 104 10.85 1.65 3.64
CA GLY A 104 11.35 2.99 3.29
C GLY A 104 12.55 2.97 2.33
N SER A 105 13.08 4.16 2.00
CA SER A 105 14.24 4.38 1.10
C SER A 105 14.04 4.00 -0.37
N GLY A 106 12.80 3.94 -0.84
CA GLY A 106 12.42 3.51 -2.20
C GLY A 106 11.31 2.45 -2.18
N GLY A 107 11.07 1.82 -3.32
CA GLY A 107 10.18 0.65 -3.41
C GLY A 107 8.76 0.94 -3.90
N THR A 108 7.75 0.54 -3.12
CA THR A 108 6.36 0.41 -3.60
C THR A 108 5.43 1.47 -3.00
N VAL A 109 4.63 2.11 -3.85
CA VAL A 109 3.51 2.98 -3.47
C VAL A 109 2.20 2.21 -3.66
N CYS A 110 1.39 2.17 -2.62
CA CYS A 110 0.02 1.68 -2.66
C CYS A 110 -0.92 2.84 -3.02
N VAL A 111 -1.83 2.61 -3.96
CA VAL A 111 -2.86 3.56 -4.39
C VAL A 111 -4.24 2.95 -4.15
N ILE A 112 -5.17 3.77 -3.66
CA ILE A 112 -6.58 3.41 -3.51
C ILE A 112 -7.45 4.19 -4.50
N GLY A 113 -8.37 3.48 -5.15
CA GLY A 113 -9.27 4.00 -6.17
C GLY A 113 -10.51 3.14 -6.35
N ARG A 114 -11.50 3.66 -7.09
CA ARG A 114 -12.67 2.87 -7.52
C ARG A 114 -12.22 1.74 -8.45
N ASN A 115 -12.88 0.60 -8.39
CA ASN A 115 -12.68 -0.45 -9.38
C ASN A 115 -13.42 -0.13 -10.69
N CYS A 116 -12.79 0.66 -11.54
CA CYS A 116 -13.34 1.03 -12.84
C CYS A 116 -12.22 1.27 -13.86
N LEU A 117 -12.56 1.16 -15.14
CA LEU A 117 -11.62 1.36 -16.25
C LEU A 117 -10.87 2.69 -16.15
N ARG A 118 -11.55 3.74 -15.68
CA ARG A 118 -10.98 5.07 -15.53
C ARG A 118 -9.84 5.11 -14.51
N SER A 119 -9.98 4.42 -13.38
CA SER A 119 -8.89 4.31 -12.40
C SER A 119 -7.66 3.66 -13.03
N SER A 120 -7.84 2.57 -13.78
CA SER A 120 -6.74 1.89 -14.47
C SER A 120 -6.06 2.81 -15.50
N GLN A 121 -6.85 3.59 -16.26
CA GLN A 121 -6.31 4.59 -17.19
C GLN A 121 -5.49 5.66 -16.46
N GLN A 122 -5.96 6.16 -15.32
CA GLN A 122 -5.23 7.14 -14.52
C GLN A 122 -3.93 6.56 -13.94
N ILE A 123 -3.93 5.31 -13.49
CA ILE A 123 -2.71 4.63 -13.03
C ILE A 123 -1.68 4.50 -14.15
N LEU A 124 -2.12 4.11 -15.36
CA LEU A 124 -1.24 4.04 -16.53
C LEU A 124 -0.67 5.42 -16.89
N GLU A 125 -1.49 6.47 -16.80
CA GLU A 125 -1.03 7.83 -17.01
C GLU A 125 0.02 8.26 -15.98
N ILE A 126 -0.19 7.96 -14.69
CA ILE A 126 0.80 8.19 -13.62
C ILE A 126 2.12 7.48 -13.93
N GLN A 127 2.04 6.21 -14.35
CA GLN A 127 3.20 5.41 -14.73
C GLN A 127 4.00 6.07 -15.87
N GLN A 128 3.32 6.56 -16.90
CA GLN A 128 3.98 7.26 -18.02
C GLN A 128 4.53 8.63 -17.62
N ARG A 129 3.80 9.41 -16.82
CA ARG A 129 4.30 10.70 -16.30
C ARG A 129 5.54 10.50 -15.43
N TYR A 130 5.56 9.47 -14.60
CA TYR A 130 6.73 9.13 -13.79
C TYR A 130 7.93 8.72 -14.65
N LYS A 131 7.71 7.89 -15.68
CA LYS A 131 8.76 7.54 -16.65
C LYS A 131 9.29 8.76 -17.40
N GLY A 132 8.41 9.65 -17.85
CA GLY A 132 8.82 10.88 -18.53
C GLY A 132 9.68 11.78 -17.66
N ALA A 133 9.41 11.84 -16.35
CA ALA A 133 10.15 12.67 -15.41
C ALA A 133 11.47 12.04 -14.91
N THR A 134 11.56 10.71 -14.83
CA THR A 134 12.66 10.03 -14.14
C THR A 134 13.46 9.06 -15.01
N GLY A 135 12.93 8.68 -16.18
CA GLY A 135 13.47 7.61 -17.03
C GLY A 135 13.08 6.19 -16.58
N TYR A 136 12.54 6.01 -15.36
CA TYR A 136 12.16 4.71 -14.83
C TYR A 136 10.69 4.41 -15.03
N LEU A 137 10.34 3.21 -15.51
CA LEU A 137 8.96 2.76 -15.64
C LEU A 137 8.57 1.93 -14.40
N PRO A 138 7.68 2.41 -13.51
CA PRO A 138 7.25 1.64 -12.35
C PRO A 138 6.49 0.38 -12.77
N VAL A 139 6.67 -0.72 -12.05
CA VAL A 139 5.89 -1.95 -12.23
C VAL A 139 4.55 -1.81 -11.54
N ILE A 140 3.47 -2.10 -12.24
CA ILE A 140 2.11 -2.09 -11.70
C ILE A 140 1.76 -3.51 -11.22
N PHE A 141 1.30 -3.62 -9.97
CA PHE A 141 0.72 -4.83 -9.41
C PHE A 141 -0.75 -4.60 -9.09
N GLU A 142 -1.60 -5.51 -9.57
CA GLU A 142 -3.03 -5.51 -9.29
C GLU A 142 -3.45 -6.88 -8.73
N GLY A 143 -4.51 -6.87 -7.92
CA GLY A 143 -5.08 -8.06 -7.32
C GLY A 143 -4.56 -8.38 -5.91
N SER A 144 -5.14 -9.40 -5.31
CA SER A 144 -4.74 -9.92 -3.99
C SER A 144 -4.52 -11.43 -4.08
N SER A 145 -3.64 -11.97 -3.23
CA SER A 145 -3.40 -13.40 -3.15
C SER A 145 -3.48 -13.89 -1.69
N PRO A 146 -3.93 -15.13 -1.46
CA PRO A 146 -3.71 -15.82 -0.19
C PRO A 146 -2.25 -15.74 0.25
N GLY A 147 -1.99 -15.16 1.41
CA GLY A 147 -0.67 -15.21 2.03
C GLY A 147 -0.35 -16.57 2.65
N ALA A 148 0.93 -16.82 2.94
CA ALA A 148 1.41 -18.09 3.50
C ALA A 148 0.64 -18.56 4.75
N GLY A 149 0.15 -17.63 5.57
CA GLY A 149 -0.68 -17.93 6.75
C GLY A 149 -2.04 -18.59 6.44
N LYS A 150 -2.57 -18.47 5.21
CA LYS A 150 -3.82 -19.15 4.81
C LYS A 150 -3.64 -20.65 4.60
N PHE A 151 -2.42 -21.09 4.29
CA PHE A 151 -2.11 -22.49 3.95
C PHE A 151 -1.61 -23.31 5.15
N GLY A 152 -1.57 -22.73 6.36
CA GLY A 152 -0.99 -23.37 7.55
C GLY A 152 0.55 -23.30 7.57
N TYR A 153 1.17 -23.71 8.67
CA TYR A 153 2.62 -23.71 8.83
C TYR A 153 3.11 -24.89 9.67
N LEU A 154 4.31 -25.38 9.37
CA LEU A 154 5.03 -26.33 10.23
C LEU A 154 5.80 -25.57 11.30
N ARG A 155 5.53 -25.87 12.58
CA ARG A 155 6.25 -25.26 13.71
C ARG A 155 7.37 -26.19 14.18
N ILE A 156 8.62 -25.81 13.94
CA ILE A 156 9.78 -26.52 14.49
C ILE A 156 9.93 -26.13 15.96
N ARG A 157 9.83 -27.10 16.87
CA ARG A 157 10.17 -26.92 18.29
C ARG A 157 11.56 -27.47 18.56
N ARG A 158 12.45 -26.66 19.13
CA ARG A 158 13.75 -27.14 19.60
C ARG A 158 13.51 -28.01 20.85
N ARG A 159 13.96 -29.26 20.80
CA ARG A 159 13.91 -30.15 21.97
C ARG A 159 14.96 -29.65 22.97
N ILE A 160 14.53 -29.15 24.12
CA ILE A 160 15.45 -28.84 25.22
C ILE A 160 15.87 -30.20 25.81
N PRO A 161 17.18 -30.52 25.84
CA PRO A 161 17.64 -31.74 26.51
C PRO A 161 17.32 -31.64 28.01
N PRO A 162 16.93 -32.73 28.68
CA PRO A 162 16.75 -32.70 30.11
C PRO A 162 18.05 -32.27 30.79
N THR A 163 17.99 -31.23 31.62
CA THR A 163 19.10 -30.77 32.45
C THR A 163 19.52 -31.93 33.35
N LYS A 164 20.78 -32.39 33.24
CA LYS A 164 21.33 -33.32 34.22
C LYS A 164 21.38 -32.60 35.56
N LEU A 165 20.51 -32.99 36.48
CA LEU A 165 20.67 -32.66 37.89
C LEU A 165 21.97 -33.31 38.34
N VAL A 166 22.99 -32.50 38.62
CA VAL A 166 24.18 -32.96 39.33
C VAL A 166 23.75 -33.15 40.77
N SER A 167 23.62 -34.40 41.20
CA SER A 167 23.52 -34.74 42.63
C SER A 167 24.89 -34.48 43.28
N ASN A 168 24.89 -33.69 44.35
CA ASN A 168 26.04 -33.47 45.23
C ASN A 168 26.55 -34.77 45.84
#